data_AF-A0AAC8ZQG1-F1
#
_entry.id   AF-A0AAC8ZQG1-F1
#
_cell.length_a   1.000
_cell.length_b   1.000
_cell.length_c   1.000
_cell.angle_alpha   90.00
_cell.angle_beta   90.00
_cell.angle_gamma   90.00
#
_symmetry.space_group_name_H-M   'P 1'
#
loop_
_entity.id
_entity.type
_entity.pdbx_description
1 polymer ?
#
loop_
_entity_poly.entity_id
_entity_poly.type
_entity_poly.pdbx_seq_one_letter_code
_entity_poly.pdbx_strand_id
1 'polypeptide(L)'
;MHIKTASFQKQLEIYASAYSDWRQLSTVIEQKGRTFETTTQAGDTMYRSRPEVAQRNEAWKQVKTSLSELGLTPTAISRLNAQVSNTIESEIDKILD
;
A
#
# COMPACT_ATOMS: atom_id res chain seq x y z
N MET A 1 23.08 -8.02 -8.54
CA MET A 1 21.94 -7.65 -7.67
C MET A 1 20.89 -8.77 -7.71
N HIS A 2 21.10 -9.84 -6.94
CA HIS A 2 20.14 -10.94 -6.85
C HIS A 2 19.06 -10.56 -5.82
N ILE A 3 17.97 -9.96 -6.27
CA ILE A 3 16.73 -9.92 -5.49
C ILE A 3 16.11 -11.32 -5.60
N LYS A 4 16.71 -12.30 -4.91
CA LYS A 4 16.21 -13.69 -4.81
C LYS A 4 15.97 -14.05 -3.35
N THR A 5 15.20 -13.23 -2.66
CA THR A 5 14.54 -13.66 -1.44
C THR A 5 13.12 -14.01 -1.84
N ALA A 6 12.75 -15.29 -1.74
CA ALA A 6 11.40 -15.77 -2.04
C ALA A 6 10.30 -14.98 -1.29
N SER A 7 10.66 -14.38 -0.16
CA SER A 7 9.83 -13.44 0.58
C SER A 7 9.53 -12.15 -0.19
N PHE A 8 10.50 -11.54 -0.87
CA PHE A 8 10.28 -10.30 -1.62
C PHE A 8 9.33 -10.50 -2.80
N GLN A 9 9.52 -11.59 -3.56
CA GLN A 9 8.63 -11.92 -4.68
C GLN A 9 7.20 -12.14 -4.19
N LYS A 10 7.02 -12.91 -3.11
CA LYS A 10 5.72 -13.13 -2.50
C LYS A 10 5.08 -11.83 -2.00
N GLN A 11 5.88 -10.94 -1.42
CA GLN A 11 5.39 -9.64 -0.97
C GLN A 11 4.93 -8.76 -2.13
N LEU A 12 5.62 -8.82 -3.26
CA LEU A 12 5.22 -8.13 -4.49
C LEU A 12 3.89 -8.67 -5.04
N GLU A 13 3.69 -9.99 -5.01
CA GLU A 13 2.44 -10.64 -5.45
C GLU A 13 1.26 -10.26 -4.54
N ILE A 14 1.48 -10.17 -3.22
CA ILE A 14 0.49 -9.70 -2.24
C ILE A 14 0.15 -8.23 -2.51
N TYR A 15 1.17 -7.39 -2.71
CA TYR A 15 0.97 -5.98 -3.04
C TYR A 15 0.15 -5.81 -4.33
N ALA A 16 0.51 -6.54 -5.39
CA ALA A 16 -0.16 -6.46 -6.69
C ALA A 16 -1.64 -6.87 -6.60
N SER A 17 -1.93 -7.96 -5.89
CA SER A 17 -3.29 -8.43 -5.65
C SER A 17 -4.11 -7.39 -4.86
N ALA A 18 -3.58 -6.92 -3.72
CA ALA A 18 -4.27 -5.95 -2.88
C ALA A 18 -4.49 -4.60 -3.59
N TYR A 19 -3.56 -4.16 -4.43
CA TYR A 19 -3.69 -2.95 -5.22
C TYR A 19 -4.76 -3.10 -6.32
N SER A 20 -4.81 -4.26 -6.98
CA SER A 20 -5.85 -4.59 -7.96
C SER A 20 -7.24 -4.54 -7.32
N ASP A 21 -7.41 -5.19 -6.16
CA ASP A 21 -8.67 -5.21 -5.42
C ASP A 21 -9.11 -3.80 -5.01
N TRP A 22 -8.17 -3.00 -4.47
CA TRP A 22 -8.44 -1.61 -4.14
C TRP A 22 -8.91 -0.80 -5.35
N ARG A 23 -8.32 -1.03 -6.52
CA ARG A 23 -8.70 -0.33 -7.76
C ARG A 23 -10.10 -0.72 -8.21
N GLN A 24 -10.41 -2.01 -8.23
CA GLN A 24 -11.74 -2.52 -8.59
C GLN A 24 -12.81 -1.98 -7.64
N LEU A 25 -12.58 -2.08 -6.33
CA LEU A 25 -13.50 -1.56 -5.31
C LEU A 25 -13.66 -0.04 -5.39
N SER A 26 -12.59 0.69 -5.72
CA SER A 26 -12.67 2.14 -5.95
C SER A 26 -13.57 2.46 -7.13
N THR A 27 -13.45 1.74 -8.25
CA THR A 27 -14.34 1.92 -9.42
C THR A 27 -15.80 1.63 -9.07
N VAL A 28 -16.07 0.57 -8.30
CA VAL A 28 -17.45 0.25 -7.86
C VAL A 28 -18.03 1.36 -7.00
N ILE A 29 -17.24 1.92 -6.07
CA ILE A 29 -17.69 3.02 -5.20
C ILE A 29 -17.91 4.31 -5.99
N GLU A 30 -17.06 4.60 -6.98
CA GLU A 30 -17.22 5.74 -7.89
C GLU A 30 -18.54 5.64 -8.68
N GLN A 31 -18.89 4.45 -9.15
CA GLN A 31 -20.10 4.20 -9.95
C GLN A 31 -21.38 4.13 -9.11
N LYS A 32 -21.36 3.46 -7.96
CA LYS A 32 -22.55 3.16 -7.15
C LYS A 32 -22.77 4.10 -5.96
N GLY A 33 -21.81 5.00 -5.71
CA GLY A 33 -21.78 5.83 -4.51
C GLY A 33 -21.40 5.05 -3.26
N ARG A 34 -21.08 5.78 -2.19
CA ARG A 34 -20.61 5.22 -0.90
C ARG A 34 -21.71 4.63 -0.03
N THR A 35 -22.96 4.97 -0.34
CA THR A 35 -24.13 4.61 0.45
C THR A 35 -25.20 4.00 -0.45
N PHE A 36 -26.09 3.22 0.16
CA PHE A 36 -27.29 2.71 -0.50
C PHE A 36 -28.51 2.94 0.38
N GLU A 37 -29.64 3.13 -0.27
CA GLU A 37 -30.92 3.30 0.36
C GLU A 37 -31.53 1.94 0.66
N THR A 38 -32.04 1.76 1.87
CA THR A 38 -32.87 0.62 2.25
C THR A 38 -34.16 1.14 2.86
N THR A 39 -35.29 0.63 2.40
CA THR A 39 -36.58 0.93 3.03
C THR A 39 -36.71 0.09 4.29
N THR A 40 -36.97 0.76 5.41
CA THR A 40 -37.26 0.08 6.68
C THR A 40 -38.69 -0.48 6.65
N GLN A 41 -38.97 -1.44 7.52
CA GLN A 41 -40.31 -2.07 7.60
C GLN A 41 -41.43 -1.07 7.94
N ALA A 42 -41.07 0.10 8.48
CA ALA A 42 -41.97 1.22 8.81
C ALA A 42 -42.15 2.23 7.66
N GLY A 43 -41.51 2.03 6.50
CA GLY A 43 -41.62 2.91 5.33
C GLY A 43 -40.57 4.03 5.26
N ASP A 44 -39.73 4.20 6.29
CA ASP A 44 -38.64 5.20 6.28
C ASP A 44 -37.46 4.76 5.42
N THR A 45 -36.83 5.74 4.74
CA THR A 45 -35.63 5.52 3.92
C THR A 45 -34.38 5.63 4.79
N MET A 46 -33.66 4.51 4.96
CA MET A 46 -32.42 4.45 5.73
C MET A 46 -31.22 4.38 4.78
N TYR A 47 -30.25 5.27 4.97
CA TYR A 47 -28.99 5.25 4.21
C TYR A 47 -27.95 4.42 4.97
N ARG A 48 -27.45 3.35 4.33
CA ARG A 48 -26.37 2.52 4.90
C ARG A 48 -25.10 2.61 4.07
N SER A 49 -23.96 2.50 4.75
CA SER A 49 -22.66 2.41 4.10
C SER A 49 -22.55 1.10 3.32
N ARG A 50 -22.10 1.19 2.08
CA ARG A 50 -21.86 0.04 1.22
C ARG A 50 -20.69 -0.80 1.76
N PRO A 51 -20.81 -2.14 1.83
CA PRO A 51 -19.72 -3.01 2.30
C PRO A 51 -18.43 -2.86 1.47
N GLU A 52 -18.55 -2.50 0.18
CA GLU A 52 -17.44 -2.24 -0.72
C GLU A 52 -16.52 -1.13 -0.20
N VAL A 53 -17.06 -0.15 0.55
CA VAL A 53 -16.27 0.93 1.18
C VAL A 53 -15.35 0.37 2.27
N ALA A 54 -15.86 -0.56 3.08
CA ALA A 54 -15.07 -1.21 4.12
C ALA A 54 -13.99 -2.11 3.51
N GLN A 55 -14.35 -2.89 2.48
CA GLN A 55 -13.41 -3.74 1.74
C GLN A 55 -12.30 -2.94 1.08
N ARG A 56 -12.63 -1.79 0.47
CA ARG A 56 -11.63 -0.89 -0.12
C ARG A 56 -10.63 -0.40 0.92
N ASN A 57 -11.12 0.00 2.10
CA ASN A 57 -10.27 0.49 3.17
C ASN A 57 -9.32 -0.59 3.68
N GLU A 58 -9.80 -1.83 3.76
CA GLU A 58 -8.97 -2.97 4.18
C GLU A 58 -7.89 -3.30 3.14
N ALA A 59 -8.25 -3.38 1.86
CA ALA A 59 -7.30 -3.55 0.76
C ALA A 59 -6.23 -2.44 0.77
N TRP A 60 -6.62 -1.19 1.03
CA TRP A 60 -5.69 -0.08 1.13
C TRP A 60 -4.71 -0.19 2.31
N LYS A 61 -5.17 -0.67 3.47
CA LYS A 61 -4.26 -0.96 4.59
C LYS A 61 -3.25 -2.03 4.20
N GLN A 62 -3.70 -3.10 3.55
CA GLN A 62 -2.83 -4.19 3.12
C GLN A 62 -1.78 -3.74 2.10
N VAL A 63 -2.13 -2.82 1.20
CA VAL A 63 -1.18 -2.13 0.31
C VAL A 63 -0.12 -1.37 1.10
N LYS A 64 -0.51 -0.56 2.09
CA LYS A 64 0.43 0.21 2.93
C LYS A 64 1.34 -0.68 3.76
N THR A 65 0.81 -1.75 4.33
CA THR A 65 1.59 -2.75 5.07
C THR A 65 2.60 -3.42 4.13
N SER A 66 2.17 -3.83 2.93
CA SER A 66 3.06 -4.47 1.95
C SER A 66 4.19 -3.54 1.50
N LEU A 67 3.90 -2.26 1.26
CA LEU A 67 4.93 -1.25 0.96
C LEU A 67 5.93 -1.06 2.11
N SER A 68 5.44 -1.12 3.35
CA SER A 68 6.29 -1.01 4.54
C SER A 68 7.21 -2.23 4.68
N GLU A 69 6.69 -3.43 4.45
CA GLU A 69 7.46 -4.68 4.46
C GLU A 69 8.48 -4.77 3.32
N LEU A 70 8.19 -4.17 2.17
CA LEU A 70 9.14 -4.03 1.06
C LEU A 70 10.27 -3.01 1.35
N GLY A 71 10.21 -2.29 2.47
CA GLY A 71 11.19 -1.25 2.79
C GLY A 71 11.07 -0.02 1.90
N LEU A 72 9.94 0.18 1.21
CA LEU A 72 9.68 1.36 0.38
C LEU A 72 9.09 2.52 1.21
N THR A 73 9.63 2.70 2.43
CA THR A 73 9.23 3.80 3.31
C THR A 73 10.20 4.97 3.16
N PRO A 74 9.74 6.22 3.35
CA PRO A 74 10.62 7.40 3.33
C PRO A 74 11.83 7.22 4.26
N THR A 75 11.63 6.60 5.42
CA THR A 75 12.69 6.30 6.40
C THR A 75 13.73 5.34 5.85
N ALA A 76 13.31 4.29 5.15
CA ALA A 76 14.23 3.32 4.55
C ALA A 76 15.04 3.95 3.40
N ILE A 77 14.41 4.80 2.59
CA ILE A 77 15.10 5.58 1.55
C ILE A 77 16.11 6.55 2.18
N SER A 78 15.75 7.26 3.24
CA SER A 78 16.67 8.16 3.95
C SER A 78 17.86 7.42 4.56
N ARG A 79 17.66 6.22 5.14
CA ARG A 79 18.76 5.39 5.65
C ARG A 79 19.68 4.92 4.52
N LEU A 80 19.10 4.48 3.39
CA LEU A 80 19.90 4.06 2.23
C LEU A 80 20.76 5.22 1.72
N ASN A 81 20.19 6.42 1.59
CA ASN A 81 20.93 7.61 1.17
C ASN A 81 22.06 7.95 2.15
N ALA A 82 21.80 7.95 3.45
CA ALA A 82 22.83 8.21 4.47
C ALA A 82 23.96 7.17 4.41
N GLN A 83 23.62 5.89 4.21
CA GLN A 83 24.61 4.82 4.08
C GLN A 83 25.46 4.95 2.82
N VAL A 84 24.85 5.36 1.70
CA VAL A 84 25.57 5.63 0.45
C VAL A 84 26.52 6.82 0.63
N SER A 85 26.08 7.93 1.22
CA SER A 85 26.95 9.09 1.50
C SER A 85 28.16 8.73 2.35
N ASN A 86 27.95 8.00 3.46
CA ASN A 86 29.05 7.58 4.34
C ASN A 86 30.04 6.63 3.64
N THR A 87 29.54 5.77 2.73
CA THR A 87 30.40 4.88 1.95
C THR A 87 31.27 5.69 0.98
N ILE A 88 30.69 6.69 0.32
CA ILE A 88 31.43 7.57 -0.60
C ILE A 88 32.49 8.38 0.16
N GLU A 89 32.16 8.93 1.33
CA GLU A 89 33.13 9.67 2.16
C GLU A 89 34.30 8.78 2.59
N SER A 90 34.03 7.55 3.04
CA SER A 90 35.09 6.61 3.41
C SER A 90 35.99 6.20 2.23
N GLU A 91 35.44 6.09 1.02
CA GLU A 91 36.23 5.76 -0.17
C GLU A 91 37.08 6.95 -0.65
N ILE A 92 36.58 8.19 -0.49
CA ILE A 92 37.35 9.40 -0.79
C ILE A 92 38.53 9.55 0.19
N ASP A 93 38.30 9.31 1.48
CA ASP A 93 39.34 9.38 2.52
C ASP A 93 40.51 8.42 2.20
N LYS A 94 40.20 7.17 1.82
CA LYS A 94 41.20 6.18 1.37
C LYS A 94 41.98 6.53 0.10
N ILE A 95 41.46 7.42 -0.75
CA ILE A 95 42.15 7.86 -1.98
C ILE A 95 43.06 9.05 -1.69
N LEU A 96 42.76 9.82 -0.65
CA LEU A 96 43.49 11.02 -0.26
C LEU A 96 44.61 10.76 0.76
N ASP A 97 44.56 9.63 1.49
CA ASP A 97 45.65 9.07 2.30
C ASP A 97 46.64 8.25 1.45
#